data_AF-A0A915XVZ3-F1
#
_entry.id   AF-A0A915XVZ3-F1
#
_cell.length_a   1.000
_cell.length_b   1.000
_cell.length_c   1.000
_cell.angle_alpha   90.00
_cell.angle_beta   90.00
_cell.angle_gamma   90.00
#
_symmetry.space_group_name_H-M   'P 1'
#
loop_
_entity.id
_entity.type
_entity.pdbx_description
1 polymer ?
#
loop_
_entity_poly.entity_id
_entity_poly.type
_entity_poly.pdbx_seq_one_letter_code
_entity_poly.pdbx_strand_id
1 'polypeptide(L)'
;MDQLVTAHTRTLHVLCGAFLVSTIVYGLLVLLVPPPEAPVVMQTHPLLWVFTGLTVLNILTLMPGYRAMLAKPRQVYAVSHDPVPLLDAHRTAHIVTFARLEAVAIFGLLLFFITGRGDWFWYFNGVSLVGMLVLWPLKEKVEALLQTPQSGQEQLA
;
A
#
# COMPACT_ATOMS: atom_id res chain seq x y z
N MET A 1 2.14 -17.31 20.86
CA MET A 1 2.66 -16.44 19.77
C MET A 1 2.10 -16.82 18.41
N ASP A 2 2.19 -18.08 17.98
CA ASP A 2 1.75 -18.53 16.65
C ASP A 2 0.26 -18.23 16.32
N GLN A 3 -0.66 -18.45 17.27
CA GLN A 3 -2.07 -18.10 17.10
C GLN A 3 -2.30 -16.59 16.88
N LEU A 4 -1.53 -15.76 17.58
CA LEU A 4 -1.62 -14.30 17.52
C LEU A 4 -1.07 -13.76 16.20
N VAL A 5 0.05 -14.31 15.72
CA VAL A 5 0.59 -14.04 14.37
C VAL A 5 -0.43 -14.43 13.31
N THR A 6 -1.01 -15.63 13.40
CA THR A 6 -1.97 -16.14 12.42
C THR A 6 -3.24 -15.28 12.36
N ALA A 7 -3.79 -14.89 13.51
CA ALA A 7 -4.95 -14.00 13.58
C ALA A 7 -4.65 -12.62 12.97
N HIS A 8 -3.47 -12.07 13.27
CA HIS A 8 -3.03 -10.78 12.73
C HIS A 8 -2.85 -10.83 11.20
N THR A 9 -2.12 -11.83 10.69
CA THR A 9 -1.92 -12.04 9.26
C THR A 9 -3.25 -12.27 8.53
N ARG A 10 -4.18 -13.04 9.10
CA ARG A 10 -5.52 -13.21 8.52
C ARG A 10 -6.27 -11.88 8.42
N THR A 11 -6.21 -11.05 9.45
CA THR A 11 -6.84 -9.73 9.44
C THR A 11 -6.23 -8.84 8.33
N LEU A 12 -4.90 -8.85 8.20
CA LEU A 12 -4.21 -8.13 7.13
C LEU A 12 -4.60 -8.64 5.74
N HIS A 13 -4.69 -9.96 5.54
CA HIS A 13 -5.13 -10.54 4.27
C HIS A 13 -6.53 -10.09 3.87
N VAL A 14 -7.47 -10.04 4.82
CA VAL A 14 -8.83 -9.58 4.54
C VAL A 14 -8.82 -8.09 4.15
N LEU A 15 -8.07 -7.26 4.87
CA LEU A 15 -7.98 -5.82 4.60
C LEU A 15 -7.29 -5.54 3.26
N CYS A 16 -6.09 -6.09 3.06
CA CYS A 16 -5.33 -5.94 1.82
C CYS A 16 -6.07 -6.55 0.62
N GLY A 17 -6.78 -7.66 0.83
CA GLY A 17 -7.65 -8.27 -0.17
C GLY A 17 -8.79 -7.34 -0.58
N ALA A 18 -9.42 -6.63 0.36
CA ALA A 18 -10.47 -5.66 0.05
C ALA A 18 -9.97 -4.51 -0.84
N PHE A 19 -8.79 -3.95 -0.54
CA PHE A 19 -8.14 -2.93 -1.39
C PHE A 19 -7.75 -3.46 -2.79
N LEU A 20 -7.30 -4.72 -2.86
CA LEU A 20 -6.98 -5.33 -4.15
C LEU A 20 -8.26 -5.51 -5.00
N VAL A 21 -9.34 -5.97 -4.38
CA VAL A 21 -10.63 -6.15 -5.05
C VAL A 21 -11.20 -4.81 -5.52
N SER A 22 -11.14 -3.74 -4.72
CA SER A 22 -11.60 -2.41 -5.18
C SER A 22 -10.82 -1.93 -6.41
N THR A 23 -9.50 -2.15 -6.42
CA THR A 23 -8.63 -1.83 -7.56
C THR A 23 -9.01 -2.61 -8.82
N ILE A 24 -9.36 -3.89 -8.67
CA ILE A 24 -9.89 -4.73 -9.78
C ILE A 24 -11.23 -4.19 -10.26
N VAL A 25 -12.12 -3.78 -9.35
CA VAL A 25 -13.42 -3.19 -9.69
C VAL A 25 -13.24 -1.92 -10.52
N TYR A 26 -12.27 -1.05 -10.19
CA TYR A 26 -11.95 0.11 -11.03
C TYR A 26 -11.53 -0.30 -12.45
N GLY A 27 -10.76 -1.38 -12.60
CA GLY A 27 -10.40 -1.95 -13.90
C GLY A 27 -11.62 -2.43 -14.68
N LEU A 28 -12.54 -3.11 -14.02
CA LEU A 28 -13.80 -3.55 -14.64
C LEU A 28 -14.67 -2.36 -15.05
N LEU A 29 -14.72 -1.28 -14.26
CA LEU A 29 -15.46 -0.07 -14.63
C LEU A 29 -14.93 0.53 -15.93
N VAL A 30 -13.62 0.63 -16.11
CA VAL A 30 -13.01 1.18 -17.33
C VAL A 30 -13.27 0.28 -18.56
N LEU A 31 -13.41 -1.03 -18.37
CA LEU A 31 -13.74 -1.97 -19.45
C LEU A 31 -15.23 -1.92 -19.84
N LEU A 32 -16.12 -1.65 -18.88
CA LEU A 32 -17.57 -1.69 -19.09
C LEU A 32 -18.18 -0.34 -19.44
N VAL A 33 -17.57 0.75 -18.99
CA VAL A 33 -18.07 2.11 -19.21
C VAL A 33 -17.43 2.67 -20.48
N PRO A 34 -18.23 3.09 -21.48
CA PRO A 34 -17.68 3.72 -22.68
C PRO A 34 -16.93 5.00 -22.32
N PRO A 35 -15.83 5.32 -23.02
CA PRO A 35 -15.11 6.56 -22.79
C PRO A 35 -16.04 7.77 -23.05
N PRO A 36 -15.89 8.87 -22.30
CA PRO A 36 -16.66 10.09 -22.51
C PRO A 36 -16.52 10.61 -23.96
N GLU A 37 -17.63 10.91 -24.61
CA GLU A 37 -17.67 11.37 -26.01
C GLU A 37 -17.03 12.75 -26.20
N ALA A 38 -17.09 13.61 -25.18
CA ALA A 38 -16.44 14.92 -25.15
C ALA A 38 -15.48 14.99 -23.96
N PRO A 39 -14.16 15.04 -24.18
CA PRO A 39 -13.20 15.17 -23.07
C PRO A 39 -13.41 16.52 -22.38
N VAL A 40 -13.65 16.50 -21.07
CA VAL A 40 -13.87 17.70 -20.24
C VAL A 40 -12.65 18.62 -20.29
N VAL A 41 -11.46 18.01 -20.39
CA VAL A 41 -10.20 18.72 -20.60
C VAL A 41 -9.55 18.14 -21.85
N MET A 42 -9.29 18.99 -22.85
CA MET A 42 -8.45 18.66 -24.00
C MET A 42 -7.20 17.93 -23.52
N GLN A 43 -6.77 16.87 -24.22
CA GLN A 43 -5.68 15.95 -23.86
C GLN A 43 -4.41 16.68 -23.35
N THR A 44 -4.41 17.12 -22.11
CA THR A 44 -3.44 18.10 -21.62
C THR A 44 -2.37 17.32 -20.89
N HIS A 45 -1.26 17.14 -21.60
CA HIS A 45 0.03 16.69 -21.08
C HIS A 45 0.37 17.19 -19.66
N PRO A 46 0.10 18.45 -19.24
CA PRO A 46 0.44 18.89 -17.88
C PRO A 46 -0.27 18.12 -16.75
N LEU A 47 -1.56 17.76 -16.89
CA LEU A 47 -2.27 17.05 -15.81
C LEU A 47 -1.70 15.64 -15.59
N LEU A 48 -1.36 14.95 -16.69
CA LEU A 48 -0.69 13.66 -16.66
C LEU A 48 0.66 13.74 -15.96
N TRP A 49 1.46 14.78 -16.25
CA TRP A 49 2.75 14.98 -15.58
C TRP A 49 2.59 15.26 -14.09
N VAL A 50 1.58 16.03 -13.68
CA VAL A 50 1.29 16.25 -12.26
C VAL A 50 0.94 14.94 -11.56
N PHE A 51 0.02 14.15 -12.10
CA PHE A 51 -0.40 12.87 -11.48
C PHE A 51 0.72 11.83 -11.50
N THR A 52 1.54 11.82 -12.56
CA THR A 52 2.73 10.98 -12.64
C THR A 52 3.74 11.39 -11.57
N GLY A 53 4.03 12.70 -11.44
CA GLY A 53 4.93 13.23 -10.42
C GLY A 53 4.46 12.90 -9.00
N LEU A 54 3.17 13.06 -8.73
CA LEU A 54 2.55 12.66 -7.46
C LEU A 54 2.65 11.17 -7.21
N THR A 55 2.44 10.34 -8.23
CA THR A 55 2.56 8.88 -8.12
C THR A 55 3.99 8.44 -7.83
N VAL A 56 4.97 9.01 -8.55
CA VAL A 56 6.39 8.74 -8.31
C VAL A 56 6.78 9.17 -6.89
N LEU A 57 6.42 10.39 -6.48
CA LEU A 57 6.68 10.88 -5.13
C LEU A 57 6.02 9.98 -4.07
N ASN A 58 4.79 9.54 -4.33
CA ASN A 58 4.08 8.64 -3.45
C ASN A 58 4.85 7.32 -3.28
N ILE A 59 5.24 6.67 -4.37
CA ILE A 59 5.98 5.40 -4.37
C ILE A 59 7.33 5.55 -3.64
N LEU A 60 8.08 6.60 -3.93
CA LEU A 60 9.38 6.86 -3.30
C LEU A 60 9.26 7.06 -1.78
N THR A 61 8.12 7.55 -1.30
CA THR A 61 7.89 7.82 0.12
C THR A 61 7.08 6.73 0.84
N LEU A 62 6.67 5.66 0.16
CA LEU A 62 5.95 4.52 0.78
C LEU A 62 6.82 3.82 1.83
N MET A 63 7.99 3.32 1.43
CA MET A 63 8.88 2.57 2.33
C MET A 63 9.44 3.41 3.49
N PRO A 64 9.92 4.66 3.26
CA PRO A 64 10.33 5.53 4.36
C PRO A 64 9.20 5.81 5.35
N GLY A 65 7.99 6.11 4.85
CA GLY A 65 6.82 6.35 5.70
C GLY A 65 6.45 5.12 6.51
N TYR A 66 6.42 3.95 5.88
CA TYR A 66 6.15 2.68 6.53
C TYR A 66 7.14 2.39 7.67
N ARG A 67 8.45 2.58 7.43
CA ARG A 67 9.50 2.39 8.45
C ARG A 67 9.37 3.39 9.59
N ALA A 68 9.05 4.65 9.29
CA ALA A 68 8.84 5.68 10.30
C ALA A 68 7.68 5.35 11.25
N MET A 69 6.58 4.79 10.72
CA MET A 69 5.43 4.35 11.53
C MET A 69 5.77 3.21 12.48
N LEU A 70 6.74 2.37 12.13
CA LEU A 70 7.18 1.23 12.96
C LEU A 70 8.30 1.57 13.93
N ALA A 71 9.02 2.68 13.75
CA ALA A 71 10.23 2.98 14.51
C ALA A 71 9.98 3.06 16.03
N LYS A 72 9.01 3.88 16.45
CA LYS A 72 8.68 4.06 17.88
C LYS A 72 8.05 2.81 18.52
N PRO A 73 7.05 2.15 17.90
CA PRO A 73 6.50 0.89 18.42
C PRO A 73 7.55 -0.22 18.57
N ARG A 74 8.53 -0.27 17.67
CA ARG A 74 9.63 -1.25 17.76
C ARG A 74 10.55 -0.99 18.94
N GLN A 75 10.81 0.27 19.29
CA GLN A 75 11.56 0.61 20.51
C GLN A 75 10.77 0.23 21.77
N VAL A 76 9.46 0.45 21.78
CA VAL A 76 8.59 0.06 22.90
C VAL A 76 8.59 -1.46 23.08
N TYR A 77 8.48 -2.22 21.98
CA TYR A 77 8.54 -3.69 22.01
C TYR A 77 9.88 -4.20 22.56
N ALA A 78 11.00 -3.60 22.16
CA ALA A 78 12.33 -4.01 22.63
C ALA A 78 12.49 -3.91 24.16
N VAL A 79 11.75 -3.00 24.81
CA VAL A 79 11.78 -2.82 26.27
C VAL A 79 10.70 -3.63 26.96
N SER A 80 9.45 -3.49 26.51
CA SER A 80 8.27 -4.06 27.19
C SER A 80 8.01 -5.52 26.85
N HIS A 81 8.54 -6.02 25.73
CA HIS A 81 8.20 -7.32 25.14
C HIS A 81 6.70 -7.53 24.88
N ASP A 82 5.89 -6.46 24.93
CA ASP A 82 4.47 -6.50 24.59
C ASP A 82 4.29 -6.36 23.06
N PRO A 83 3.83 -7.41 22.35
CA PRO A 83 3.70 -7.38 20.90
C PRO A 83 2.53 -6.53 20.40
N VAL A 84 1.55 -6.20 21.26
CA VAL A 84 0.29 -5.57 20.83
C VAL A 84 0.52 -4.20 20.16
N PRO A 85 1.26 -3.24 20.76
CA PRO A 85 1.47 -1.93 20.15
C PRO A 85 2.24 -1.99 18.82
N LEU A 86 3.15 -2.97 18.68
CA LEU A 86 3.92 -3.17 17.46
C LEU A 86 3.05 -3.72 16.33
N LEU A 87 2.17 -4.67 16.64
CA LEU A 87 1.23 -5.24 15.66
C LEU A 87 0.17 -4.22 15.24
N ASP A 88 -0.36 -3.41 16.15
CA ASP A 88 -1.32 -2.36 15.78
C ASP A 88 -0.69 -1.29 14.88
N ALA A 89 0.57 -0.91 15.16
CA ALA A 89 1.32 -0.03 14.28
C ALA A 89 1.60 -0.67 12.91
N HIS A 90 1.91 -1.97 12.89
CA HIS A 90 2.10 -2.73 11.65
C HIS A 90 0.85 -2.80 10.79
N ARG A 91 -0.32 -3.01 11.42
CA ARG A 91 -1.61 -2.95 10.76
C ARG A 91 -1.90 -1.56 10.20
N THR A 92 -1.68 -0.53 11.00
CA THR A 92 -1.88 0.86 10.57
C THR A 92 -0.97 1.21 9.39
N ALA A 93 0.29 0.79 9.45
CA ALA A 93 1.24 1.00 8.36
C ALA A 93 0.81 0.31 7.06
N HIS A 94 0.27 -0.92 7.14
CA HIS A 94 -0.30 -1.60 5.97
C HIS A 94 -1.52 -0.87 5.41
N ILE A 95 -2.46 -0.47 6.25
CA ILE A 95 -3.67 0.26 5.81
C ILE A 95 -3.28 1.55 5.10
N VAL A 96 -2.38 2.36 5.70
CA VAL A 96 -1.93 3.62 5.09
C VAL A 96 -1.21 3.36 3.77
N THR A 97 -0.32 2.37 3.72
CA THR A 97 0.40 2.02 2.48
C THR A 97 -0.55 1.55 1.37
N PHE A 98 -1.52 0.68 1.68
CA PHE A 98 -2.50 0.21 0.70
C PHE A 98 -3.46 1.32 0.25
N ALA A 99 -3.93 2.17 1.15
CA ALA A 99 -4.74 3.34 0.80
C ALA A 99 -3.97 4.31 -0.13
N ARG A 100 -2.68 4.51 0.13
CA ARG A 100 -1.81 5.32 -0.74
C ARG A 100 -1.60 4.70 -2.12
N LEU A 101 -1.56 3.38 -2.22
CA LEU A 101 -1.51 2.67 -3.51
C LEU A 101 -2.86 2.74 -4.23
N GLU A 102 -3.97 2.59 -3.51
CA GLU A 102 -5.31 2.73 -4.08
C GLU A 102 -5.53 4.14 -4.64
N ALA A 103 -5.04 5.18 -3.95
CA ALA A 103 -5.09 6.55 -4.43
C ALA A 103 -4.43 6.72 -5.82
N VAL A 104 -3.37 5.95 -6.13
CA VAL A 104 -2.75 5.92 -7.46
C VAL A 104 -3.72 5.36 -8.49
N ALA A 105 -4.42 4.26 -8.20
CA ALA A 105 -5.43 3.71 -9.09
C ALA A 105 -6.59 4.70 -9.30
N ILE A 106 -7.00 5.40 -8.25
CA ILE A 106 -8.03 6.46 -8.33
C ILE A 106 -7.57 7.61 -9.23
N PHE A 107 -6.29 8.03 -9.19
CA PHE A 107 -5.77 9.02 -10.14
C PHE A 107 -5.92 8.56 -11.59
N GLY A 108 -5.62 7.29 -11.86
CA GLY A 108 -5.86 6.68 -13.17
C GLY A 108 -7.33 6.73 -13.58
N LEU A 109 -8.23 6.41 -12.65
CA LEU A 109 -9.68 6.40 -12.90
C LEU A 109 -10.22 7.81 -13.18
N LEU A 110 -9.75 8.81 -12.42
CA LEU A 110 -10.06 10.22 -12.66
C LEU A 110 -9.58 10.68 -14.04
N LEU A 111 -8.37 10.30 -14.43
CA LEU A 111 -7.85 10.62 -15.77
C LEU A 111 -8.70 9.98 -16.88
N PHE A 112 -9.15 8.74 -16.70
CA PHE A 112 -10.05 8.10 -17.65
C PHE A 112 -11.35 8.90 -17.82
N PHE A 113 -12.02 9.28 -16.73
CA PHE A 113 -13.28 10.03 -16.82
C PHE A 113 -13.12 11.45 -17.36
N ILE A 114 -11.97 12.10 -17.17
CA ILE A 114 -11.75 13.48 -17.62
C ILE A 114 -11.26 13.54 -19.07
N THR A 115 -10.42 12.58 -19.49
CA THR A 115 -9.72 12.62 -20.78
C THR A 115 -10.20 11.57 -21.80
N GLY A 116 -10.97 10.57 -21.34
CA GLY A 116 -11.40 9.42 -22.12
C GLY A 116 -10.29 8.44 -22.53
N ARG A 117 -9.08 8.58 -21.98
CA ARG A 117 -7.93 7.74 -22.34
C ARG A 117 -7.75 6.57 -21.39
N GLY A 118 -8.13 5.37 -21.84
CA GLY A 118 -7.91 4.12 -21.11
C GLY A 118 -6.44 3.74 -20.91
N ASP A 119 -5.55 4.12 -21.84
CA ASP A 119 -4.12 3.76 -21.77
C ASP A 119 -3.48 4.20 -20.44
N TRP A 120 -3.74 5.45 -20.05
CA TRP A 120 -3.17 6.04 -18.82
C TRP A 120 -3.73 5.38 -17.56
N PHE A 121 -5.02 5.03 -17.57
CA PHE A 121 -5.62 4.29 -16.47
C PHE A 121 -4.84 2.99 -16.21
N TRP A 122 -4.54 2.21 -17.26
CA TRP A 122 -3.83 0.94 -17.10
C TRP A 122 -2.41 1.11 -16.53
N TYR A 123 -1.72 2.21 -16.85
CA TYR A 123 -0.44 2.52 -16.21
C TYR A 123 -0.58 2.74 -14.70
N PHE A 124 -1.46 3.63 -14.27
CA PHE A 124 -1.64 3.93 -12.84
C PHE A 124 -2.22 2.74 -12.07
N ASN A 125 -3.21 2.07 -12.65
CA ASN A 125 -3.84 0.89 -12.06
C ASN A 125 -2.85 -0.29 -11.96
N GLY A 126 -2.06 -0.53 -13.01
CA GLY A 126 -1.03 -1.57 -13.02
C GLY A 126 0.05 -1.31 -11.96
N VAL A 127 0.53 -0.07 -11.85
CA VAL A 127 1.49 0.32 -10.80
C VAL A 127 0.92 0.10 -9.40
N SER A 128 -0.34 0.45 -9.18
CA SER A 128 -1.04 0.22 -7.90
C SER A 128 -1.13 -1.28 -7.56
N LEU A 129 -1.60 -2.11 -8.51
CA LEU A 129 -1.73 -3.55 -8.34
C LEU A 129 -0.38 -4.21 -8.05
N VAL A 130 0.66 -3.88 -8.83
CA VAL A 130 2.02 -4.40 -8.61
C VAL A 130 2.52 -3.99 -7.23
N GLY A 131 2.31 -2.73 -6.82
CA GLY A 131 2.67 -2.26 -5.49
C GLY A 131 1.98 -3.04 -4.38
N MET A 132 0.68 -3.31 -4.51
CA MET A 132 -0.11 -4.08 -3.53
C MET A 132 0.36 -5.53 -3.43
N LEU A 133 0.70 -6.16 -4.57
CA LEU A 133 1.21 -7.53 -4.60
C LEU A 133 2.62 -7.65 -4.01
N VAL A 134 3.51 -6.70 -4.29
CA VAL A 134 4.87 -6.68 -3.72
C VAL A 134 4.83 -6.49 -2.20
N LEU A 135 3.90 -5.67 -1.72
CA LEU A 135 3.73 -5.35 -0.30
C LEU A 135 2.74 -6.27 0.41
N TRP A 136 2.42 -7.42 -0.18
CA TRP A 136 1.47 -8.37 0.40
C TRP A 136 1.95 -8.87 1.78
N PRO A 137 1.03 -8.94 2.78
CA PRO A 137 1.36 -9.32 4.15
C PRO A 137 1.62 -10.83 4.24
N LEU A 138 2.88 -11.24 4.28
CA LEU A 138 3.28 -12.64 4.45
C LEU A 138 3.44 -12.99 5.93
N LYS A 139 3.05 -14.21 6.32
CA LYS A 139 3.21 -14.71 7.70
C LYS A 139 4.66 -14.58 8.18
N GLU A 140 5.61 -14.97 7.33
CA GLU A 140 7.05 -14.89 7.58
C GLU A 140 7.52 -13.46 7.93
N LYS A 141 6.96 -12.43 7.27
CA LYS A 141 7.30 -11.03 7.55
C LYS A 141 6.79 -10.57 8.92
N VAL A 142 5.64 -11.10 9.36
CA VAL A 142 5.07 -10.81 10.68
C VAL A 142 5.85 -11.55 11.77
N GLU A 143 6.27 -12.79 11.51
CA GLU A 143 7.14 -13.55 12.42
C GLU A 143 8.51 -12.86 12.58
N ALA A 144 9.13 -12.43 11.48
CA ALA A 144 10.38 -11.68 11.47
C ALA A 144 10.28 -10.31 12.18
N LEU A 145 9.08 -9.70 12.22
CA LEU A 145 8.85 -8.46 12.96
C LEU A 145 8.93 -8.65 14.48
N LEU A 146 8.50 -9.82 14.97
CA LEU A 146 8.46 -10.17 16.38
C LEU A 146 9.75 -10.82 16.88
N GLN A 147 10.61 -11.29 15.96
CA GLN A 147 11.97 -11.72 16.27
C GLN A 147 12.82 -10.47 16.60
N THR A 148 13.00 -10.21 17.89
CA THR A 148 13.97 -9.22 18.36
C THR A 148 15.36 -9.63 17.87
N PRO A 149 16.18 -8.75 17.26
CA PRO A 149 17.57 -9.08 17.02
C PRO A 149 18.24 -9.35 18.38
N GLN A 150 18.68 -10.58 18.63
CA GLN A 150 19.54 -10.92 19.76
C GLN A 150 20.97 -10.37 19.56
N SER A 151 21.12 -9.11 19.17
CA SER A 151 22.43 -8.47 19.01
C SER A 151 22.66 -7.53 20.17
N GLY A 152 23.20 -8.06 21.29
CA GLY A 152 23.66 -7.21 22.39
C GLY A 152 24.09 -7.88 23.69
N GLN A 153 23.80 -9.17 23.94
CA GLN A 153 24.20 -9.82 25.21
C GLN A 153 25.42 -10.75 25.12
N GLU A 154 26.02 -10.94 23.94
CA GLU A 154 27.25 -11.77 23.77
C GLU A 154 28.54 -10.96 23.52
N GLN A 155 28.57 -9.65 23.82
CA GLN A 155 29.80 -8.83 23.71
C GLN A 155 30.43 -8.45 25.07
N LEU A 156 29.96 -9.01 26.18
CA LEU A 156 30.50 -8.76 27.53
C LEU A 156 30.77 -10.02 28.36
N ALA A 157 31.16 -11.13 27.70
CA ALA A 157 31.69 -12.31 28.38
C ALA A 157 33.15 -12.54 27.98
#